data_AF-A0A7V8QRC8-F1
#
_entry.id   AF-A0A7V8QRC8-F1
#
_cell.length_a   1.000
_cell.length_b   1.000
_cell.length_c   1.000
_cell.angle_alpha   90.00
_cell.angle_beta   90.00
_cell.angle_gamma   90.00
#
_symmetry.space_group_name_H-M   'P 1'
#
loop_
_entity.id
_entity.type
_entity.pdbx_description
1 polymer ?
#
loop_
_entity_poly.entity_id
_entity_poly.type
_entity_poly.pdbx_seq_one_letter_code
_entity_poly.pdbx_strand_id
1 'polypeptide(L)'
;MKILKLLIIVFFFNLALMSCGTFKEAGKVLRNEKKETTDEFLVKKRGALTEPPDFEKIPEPSTLKNKKTSNKEKLKKILKASDNKNKNVKKGNSSTEKSILNKIK
;
A
#
# COMPACT_ATOMS: atom_id res chain seq x y z
N MET A 1 54.10 42.02 7.15
CA MET A 1 52.64 41.79 7.09
C MET A 1 52.05 41.65 5.68
N LYS A 2 52.78 41.95 4.58
CA LYS A 2 52.24 41.85 3.22
C LYS A 2 52.06 40.39 2.76
N ILE A 3 53.03 39.51 3.07
CA ILE A 3 52.95 38.07 2.79
C ILE A 3 51.77 37.40 3.52
N LEU A 4 51.53 37.77 4.79
CA LEU A 4 50.44 37.20 5.58
C LEU A 4 49.07 37.60 5.02
N LYS A 5 48.92 38.86 4.57
CA LYS A 5 47.70 39.34 3.89
C LYS A 5 47.47 38.62 2.56
N LEU A 6 48.54 38.36 1.80
CA LEU A 6 48.47 37.59 0.56
C LEU A 6 48.01 36.15 0.80
N LEU A 7 48.58 35.48 1.81
CA LEU A 7 48.19 34.11 2.19
C LEU A 7 46.73 34.02 2.62
N ILE A 8 46.24 35.01 3.37
CA ILE A 8 44.83 35.10 3.77
C ILE A 8 43.92 35.22 2.54
N ILE A 9 44.26 36.07 1.58
CA ILE A 9 43.50 36.25 0.33
C ILE A 9 43.47 34.95 -0.49
N VAL A 10 44.59 34.26 -0.62
CA VAL A 10 44.68 32.99 -1.35
C VAL A 10 43.86 31.90 -0.66
N PHE A 11 43.86 31.87 0.67
CA PHE A 11 43.07 30.91 1.44
C PHE A 11 41.56 31.11 1.24
N PHE A 12 41.07 32.35 1.33
CA PHE A 12 39.66 32.66 1.08
C PHE A 12 39.24 32.39 -0.37
N PHE A 13 40.14 32.61 -1.34
CA PHE A 13 39.87 32.31 -2.75
C PHE A 13 39.72 30.80 -2.99
N ASN A 14 40.59 29.97 -2.40
CA ASN A 14 40.48 28.52 -2.50
C ASN A 14 39.22 27.99 -1.79
N LEU A 15 38.83 28.59 -0.68
CA LEU A 15 37.61 28.24 0.02
C LEU A 15 36.35 28.54 -0.83
N ALA A 16 36.35 29.66 -1.57
CA ALA A 16 35.28 29.98 -2.51
C ALA A 16 35.20 28.98 -3.69
N LEU A 17 36.34 28.46 -4.15
CA LEU A 17 36.38 27.46 -5.23
C LEU A 17 35.87 26.06 -4.79
N MET A 18 36.00 25.70 -3.51
CA MET A 18 35.51 24.42 -2.99
C MET A 18 33.97 24.27 -3.07
N SER A 19 33.22 25.38 -3.14
CA SER A 19 31.77 25.34 -3.28
C SER A 19 31.30 25.03 -4.72
N CYS A 20 32.21 24.99 -5.70
CA CYS A 20 31.87 24.73 -7.11
C CYS A 20 31.93 23.23 -7.43
N GLY A 21 31.03 22.43 -6.84
CA GLY A 21 30.87 21.00 -7.14
C GLY A 21 30.29 20.70 -8.54
N THR A 22 29.76 21.74 -9.21
CA THR A 22 29.00 21.64 -10.46
C THR A 22 29.88 21.45 -11.70
N PHE A 23 31.20 21.65 -11.62
CA PHE A 23 32.09 21.53 -12.78
C PHE A 23 32.09 20.13 -13.41
N LYS A 24 31.96 19.08 -12.58
CA LYS A 24 31.85 17.70 -13.05
C LYS A 24 30.55 17.47 -13.84
N GLU A 25 29.44 18.03 -13.39
CA GLU A 25 28.14 17.92 -14.07
C GLU A 25 28.13 18.75 -15.36
N ALA A 26 28.73 19.95 -15.34
CA ALA A 26 28.92 20.79 -16.53
C ALA A 26 29.77 20.08 -17.60
N GLY A 27 30.83 19.37 -17.20
CA GLY A 27 31.64 18.56 -18.11
C GLY A 27 30.86 17.44 -18.80
N LYS A 28 29.94 16.78 -18.09
CA LYS A 28 29.05 15.76 -18.66
C LYS A 28 28.10 16.36 -19.71
N VAL A 29 27.56 17.55 -19.45
CA VAL A 29 26.68 18.27 -20.38
C VAL A 29 27.43 18.66 -21.65
N LEU A 30 28.63 19.24 -21.53
CA LEU A 30 29.43 19.66 -22.69
C LEU A 30 29.90 18.49 -23.57
N ARG A 31 30.03 17.30 -22.99
CA ARG A 31 30.40 16.06 -23.70
C ARG A 31 29.19 15.26 -24.19
N ASN A 32 27.96 15.75 -23.95
CA ASN A 32 26.72 15.01 -24.19
C ASN A 32 26.77 13.58 -23.60
N GLU A 33 27.36 13.42 -22.42
CA GLU A 33 27.40 12.13 -21.75
C GLU A 33 25.97 11.72 -21.33
N LYS A 34 25.57 10.50 -21.70
CA LYS A 34 24.26 9.96 -21.32
C LYS A 34 24.18 9.86 -19.80
N LYS A 35 23.21 10.53 -19.20
CA LYS A 35 22.94 10.44 -17.76
C LYS A 35 22.16 9.15 -17.48
N GLU A 36 22.74 8.24 -16.73
CA GLU A 36 22.05 7.05 -16.21
C GLU A 36 21.05 7.53 -15.13
N THR A 37 19.78 7.68 -15.48
CA THR A 37 18.71 8.04 -14.53
C THR A 37 17.80 6.83 -14.33
N THR A 38 17.44 6.55 -13.08
CA THR A 38 16.49 5.48 -12.72
C THR A 38 15.03 5.89 -12.96
N ASP A 39 14.81 7.17 -13.24
CA ASP A 39 13.48 7.79 -13.38
C ASP A 39 13.00 7.83 -14.84
N GLU A 40 13.73 7.20 -15.77
CA GLU A 40 13.15 6.81 -17.05
C GLU A 40 12.03 5.80 -16.76
N PHE A 41 10.80 6.28 -16.59
CA PHE A 41 9.64 5.43 -16.46
C PHE A 41 9.65 4.47 -17.65
N LEU A 42 9.95 3.19 -17.39
CA LEU A 42 9.71 2.10 -18.32
C LEU A 42 8.19 1.99 -18.49
N VAL A 43 7.61 2.92 -19.25
CA VAL A 43 6.22 2.89 -19.65
C VAL A 43 6.11 1.73 -20.62
N LYS A 44 5.89 0.54 -20.07
CA LYS A 44 5.51 -0.64 -20.84
C LYS A 44 4.26 -0.22 -21.61
N LYS A 45 4.37 -0.09 -22.94
CA LYS A 45 3.23 0.22 -23.82
C LYS A 45 2.13 -0.78 -23.48
N ARG A 46 1.12 -0.34 -22.72
CA ARG A 46 -0.10 -1.11 -22.53
C ARG A 46 -0.82 -1.08 -23.88
N GLY A 47 -1.39 -2.22 -24.29
CA GLY A 47 -2.22 -2.26 -25.49
C GLY A 47 -3.30 -1.18 -25.45
N ALA A 48 -3.90 -0.84 -26.59
CA ALA A 48 -5.01 0.10 -26.63
C ALA A 48 -6.01 -0.25 -25.52
N LEU A 49 -6.49 0.76 -24.78
CA LEU A 49 -7.56 0.54 -23.81
C LEU A 49 -8.74 -0.01 -24.61
N THR A 50 -8.97 -1.32 -24.50
CA THR A 50 -10.19 -1.93 -24.99
C THR A 50 -11.29 -1.44 -24.07
N GLU A 51 -12.34 -0.86 -24.65
CA GLU A 51 -13.51 -0.47 -23.88
C GLU A 51 -14.03 -1.70 -23.14
N PRO A 52 -14.33 -1.57 -21.83
CA PRO A 52 -14.92 -2.67 -21.11
C PRO A 52 -16.27 -3.03 -21.78
N PRO A 53 -16.64 -4.31 -21.84
CA PRO A 53 -17.97 -4.69 -22.28
C PRO A 53 -18.99 -3.93 -21.43
N ASP A 54 -20.02 -3.37 -22.09
CA ASP A 54 -21.06 -2.57 -21.47
C ASP A 54 -20.65 -1.19 -20.92
N PHE A 55 -19.60 -0.54 -21.46
CA PHE A 55 -19.25 0.84 -21.08
C PHE A 55 -20.40 1.86 -21.21
N GLU A 56 -21.30 1.64 -22.18
CA GLU A 56 -22.48 2.50 -22.40
C GLU A 56 -23.60 2.26 -21.38
N LYS A 57 -23.56 1.15 -20.61
CA LYS A 57 -24.61 0.82 -19.66
C LYS A 57 -24.30 1.44 -18.30
N ILE A 58 -24.81 2.64 -18.08
CA ILE A 58 -24.90 3.21 -16.73
C ILE A 58 -26.00 2.45 -15.98
N PRO A 59 -25.73 1.83 -14.81
CA PRO A 59 -26.78 1.17 -14.05
C PRO A 59 -27.83 2.21 -13.64
N GLU A 60 -29.11 1.87 -13.84
CA GLU A 60 -30.21 2.74 -13.45
C GLU A 60 -30.08 3.14 -11.96
N PRO A 61 -30.31 4.43 -11.61
CA PRO A 61 -30.21 4.89 -10.24
C PRO A 61 -31.12 4.04 -9.34
N SER A 62 -30.55 3.50 -8.25
CA SER A 62 -31.23 2.61 -7.28
C SER A 62 -31.50 1.16 -7.71
N THR A 63 -31.06 0.70 -8.89
CA THR A 63 -31.18 -0.74 -9.27
C THR A 63 -30.14 -1.63 -8.62
N LEU A 64 -29.07 -1.05 -8.09
CA LEU A 64 -28.18 -1.74 -7.16
C LEU A 64 -28.96 -2.00 -5.88
N LYS A 65 -29.73 -3.09 -5.86
CA LYS A 65 -30.29 -3.68 -4.65
C LYS A 65 -29.09 -4.00 -3.76
N ASN A 66 -28.74 -3.07 -2.90
CA ASN A 66 -27.94 -3.34 -1.71
C ASN A 66 -28.76 -4.35 -0.92
N LYS A 67 -28.54 -5.64 -1.20
CA LYS A 67 -29.04 -6.73 -0.39
C LYS A 67 -28.38 -6.49 0.95
N LYS A 68 -29.09 -5.80 1.85
CA LYS A 68 -28.73 -5.59 3.25
C LYS A 68 -28.73 -6.99 3.87
N THR A 69 -27.66 -7.73 3.57
CA THR A 69 -27.32 -8.98 4.21
C THR A 69 -27.08 -8.57 5.65
N SER A 70 -27.95 -9.05 6.53
CA SER A 70 -27.81 -8.83 7.97
C SER A 70 -26.38 -9.14 8.36
N ASN A 71 -25.78 -8.33 9.26
CA ASN A 71 -24.42 -8.58 9.74
C ASN A 71 -24.21 -10.04 10.19
N LYS A 72 -25.27 -10.68 10.69
CA LYS A 72 -25.29 -12.10 11.03
C LYS A 72 -25.03 -13.03 9.84
N GLU A 73 -25.60 -12.74 8.67
CA GLU A 73 -25.37 -13.51 7.44
C GLU A 73 -23.96 -13.28 6.87
N LYS A 74 -23.45 -12.05 6.96
CA LYS A 74 -22.06 -11.75 6.57
C LYS A 74 -21.06 -12.48 7.47
N LEU A 75 -21.27 -12.42 8.78
CA LEU A 75 -20.45 -13.14 9.77
C LEU A 75 -20.48 -14.65 9.54
N LYS A 76 -21.66 -15.24 9.29
CA LYS A 76 -21.79 -16.66 8.96
C LYS A 76 -20.97 -17.06 7.72
N LYS A 77 -21.02 -16.25 6.66
CA LYS A 77 -20.25 -16.49 5.43
C LYS A 77 -18.75 -16.40 5.66
N ILE A 78 -18.29 -15.41 6.43
CA ILE A 78 -16.88 -15.23 6.79
C ILE A 78 -16.38 -16.42 7.62
N LEU A 79 -17.20 -16.89 8.57
CA LEU A 79 -16.88 -18.00 9.45
C LEU A 79 -17.02 -19.37 8.78
N LYS A 80 -17.44 -19.43 7.50
CA LYS A 80 -17.83 -20.66 6.77
C LYS A 80 -18.66 -21.61 7.64
N ALA A 81 -19.48 -21.05 8.51
CA ALA A 81 -20.32 -21.84 9.39
C ALA A 81 -21.42 -22.44 8.53
N SER A 82 -21.39 -23.77 8.35
CA SER A 82 -22.49 -24.48 7.70
C SER A 82 -23.79 -24.11 8.40
N ASP A 83 -24.82 -23.76 7.62
CA ASP A 83 -26.18 -23.59 8.12
C ASP A 83 -26.72 -24.96 8.55
N ASN A 84 -26.27 -25.44 9.70
CA ASN A 84 -26.93 -26.51 10.42
C ASN A 84 -28.30 -25.97 10.84
N LYS A 85 -29.29 -26.19 9.99
CA LYS A 85 -30.71 -26.15 10.38
C LYS A 85 -30.84 -27.03 11.63
N ASN A 86 -31.16 -26.36 12.74
CA ASN A 86 -31.59 -26.88 14.03
C ASN A 86 -31.61 -28.42 14.16
N LYS A 87 -30.65 -28.98 14.90
CA LYS A 87 -31.03 -30.02 15.86
C LYS A 87 -31.39 -29.29 17.13
N ASN A 88 -32.68 -29.23 17.45
CA ASN A 88 -33.14 -29.09 18.82
C ASN A 88 -32.50 -30.24 19.60
N VAL A 89 -31.30 -30.03 20.12
CA VAL A 89 -30.72 -30.93 21.10
C VAL A 89 -31.55 -30.70 22.34
N LYS A 90 -32.53 -31.58 22.58
CA LYS A 90 -33.10 -31.74 23.92
C LYS A 90 -31.89 -31.86 24.85
N LYS A 91 -31.70 -30.87 25.72
CA LYS A 91 -30.66 -30.84 26.74
C LYS A 91 -30.97 -31.95 27.74
N GLY A 92 -30.68 -33.19 27.35
CA GLY A 92 -30.64 -34.32 28.26
C GLY A 92 -29.37 -34.17 29.07
N ASN A 93 -29.51 -34.01 30.38
CA ASN A 93 -28.41 -33.83 31.32
C ASN A 93 -27.34 -34.88 31.03
N SER A 94 -26.12 -34.44 30.74
CA SER A 94 -25.00 -35.37 30.59
C SER A 94 -24.80 -36.13 31.92
N SER A 95 -24.40 -37.40 31.83
CA SER A 95 -24.10 -38.23 33.02
C SER A 95 -23.15 -37.50 33.97
N THR A 96 -22.17 -36.80 33.40
CA THR A 96 -21.18 -35.99 34.12
C THR A 96 -21.81 -34.78 34.82
N GLU A 97 -22.68 -34.00 34.17
CA GLU A 97 -23.40 -32.89 34.84
C GLU A 97 -24.26 -33.39 36.00
N LYS A 98 -24.90 -34.55 35.85
CA LYS A 98 -25.71 -35.14 36.92
C LYS A 98 -24.85 -35.60 38.10
N SER A 99 -23.69 -36.19 37.85
CA SER A 99 -22.71 -36.53 38.90
C SER A 99 -22.16 -35.30 39.62
N ILE A 100 -21.96 -34.20 38.91
CA ILE A 100 -21.48 -32.94 39.51
C ILE A 100 -22.57 -32.32 40.38
N LEU A 101 -23.81 -32.23 39.90
CA LEU A 101 -24.95 -31.71 40.68
C LEU A 101 -25.21 -32.51 41.96
N ASN A 102 -25.13 -33.84 41.89
CA ASN A 102 -25.31 -34.70 43.06
C ASN A 102 -24.19 -34.55 44.11
N LYS A 103 -23.01 -34.07 43.72
CA LYS A 103 -21.91 -33.79 44.67
C LYS A 103 -22.02 -32.41 45.32
N ILE A 104 -22.70 -31.46 44.66
CA ILE A 104 -22.84 -30.08 45.14
C ILE A 104 -24.05 -29.94 46.07
N LYS A 105 -25.06 -30.81 45.91
CA LYS A 105 -26.26 -30.85 46.75
C LYS A 105 -26.03 -31.67 48.01
#